data_AF-A9KML2-F1
#
_entry.id   AF-A9KML2-F1
#
_cell.length_a   1.000
_cell.length_b   1.000
_cell.length_c   1.000
_cell.angle_alpha   90.00
_cell.angle_beta   90.00
_cell.angle_gamma   90.00
#
_symmetry.space_group_name_H-M   'P 1'
#
loop_
_entity.id
_entity.type
_entity.pdbx_description
1 polymer ?
#
loop_
_entity_poly.entity_id
_entity_poly.type
_entity_poly.pdbx_seq_one_letter_code
_entity_poly.pdbx_strand_id
1 'polypeptide(L)'
;MGKKLCLNFCEILENIMSVAPEVETVIQKVLELAGYTECERIYVGSYFCSQYVLNLSHKLIDKVIKEVDNMGIKVTLVLPMFTEKDLLRGKEKIEEFSSYFLKEIDEITVNDYGMLEYIHKKYQRIPINLGRLMFKDYRDPRYDEYYRKSSKPKYFTRLLKQICKQYQVTGLELDITHEQIDISDAPSETKIAIHVPYSYMTVGMVCEFASIPYEITEKFRPNLPCHKECLRNRISYHMLEDRKYLKIGRTVYFDHKVYFDHKDGIVSGSRNYREIFAPIDLEVKA
;
A
#
# COMPACT_ATOMS: atom_id res chain seq x y z
N MET A 1 22.11 15.91 -1.00
CA MET A 1 21.36 14.90 -1.79
C MET A 1 19.91 14.99 -1.33
N GLY A 2 18.97 15.37 -2.20
CA GLY A 2 17.56 15.50 -1.82
C GLY A 2 17.01 14.18 -1.29
N LYS A 3 16.17 14.23 -0.24
CA LYS A 3 15.44 13.05 0.21
C LYS A 3 14.43 12.70 -0.89
N LYS A 4 14.45 11.44 -1.35
CA LYS A 4 13.50 10.92 -2.34
C LYS A 4 12.38 10.18 -1.64
N LEU A 5 11.14 10.43 -2.07
CA LEU A 5 9.95 9.80 -1.52
C LEU A 5 9.29 8.91 -2.56
N CYS A 6 8.70 7.80 -2.12
CA CYS A 6 7.73 7.08 -2.94
C CYS A 6 6.31 7.39 -2.46
N LEU A 7 5.37 7.56 -3.38
CA LEU A 7 3.99 7.94 -3.04
C LEU A 7 3.04 6.78 -3.22
N ASN A 8 2.19 6.53 -2.23
CA ASN A 8 1.19 5.48 -2.26
C ASN A 8 -0.18 6.03 -2.65
N PHE A 9 -0.54 5.86 -3.93
CA PHE A 9 -1.87 6.20 -4.44
C PHE A 9 -2.83 5.01 -4.44
N CYS A 10 -2.46 3.88 -3.85
CA CYS A 10 -3.35 2.73 -3.72
C CYS A 10 -4.65 3.14 -3.00
N GLU A 11 -5.78 2.67 -3.52
CA GLU A 11 -7.13 2.92 -2.99
C GLU A 11 -7.63 4.38 -2.98
N ILE A 12 -6.77 5.36 -3.31
CA ILE A 12 -7.10 6.79 -3.28
C ILE A 12 -6.87 7.51 -4.62
N LEU A 13 -6.23 6.86 -5.61
CA LEU A 13 -5.91 7.45 -6.92
C LEU A 13 -7.11 8.13 -7.58
N GLU A 14 -8.25 7.45 -7.70
CA GLU A 14 -9.44 8.03 -8.33
C GLU A 14 -9.92 9.30 -7.61
N ASN A 15 -9.88 9.31 -6.28
CA ASN A 15 -10.31 10.45 -5.49
C ASN A 15 -9.31 11.62 -5.63
N ILE A 16 -8.01 11.35 -5.50
CA ILE A 16 -6.96 12.36 -5.66
C ILE A 16 -7.03 13.03 -7.04
N MET A 17 -7.16 12.23 -8.10
CA MET A 17 -7.24 12.73 -9.47
C MET A 17 -8.55 13.45 -9.78
N SER A 18 -9.62 13.22 -9.00
CA SER A 18 -10.86 13.98 -9.13
C SER A 18 -10.76 15.40 -8.58
N VAL A 19 -9.81 15.66 -7.67
CA VAL A 19 -9.64 16.99 -7.07
C VAL A 19 -8.51 17.80 -7.70
N ALA A 20 -7.44 17.15 -8.14
CA ALA A 20 -6.39 17.77 -8.94
C ALA A 20 -6.17 16.91 -10.20
N PRO A 21 -6.67 17.35 -11.37
CA PRO A 21 -6.68 16.50 -12.55
C PRO A 21 -5.28 16.25 -13.14
N GLU A 22 -4.29 17.08 -12.79
CA GLU A 22 -2.90 16.95 -13.23
C GLU A 22 -2.08 16.17 -12.19
N VAL A 23 -1.42 15.08 -12.61
CA VAL A 23 -0.64 14.24 -11.69
C VAL A 23 0.52 15.01 -11.07
N GLU A 24 1.17 15.88 -11.82
CA GLU A 24 2.26 16.72 -11.31
C GLU A 24 1.82 17.58 -10.13
N THR A 25 0.64 18.21 -10.23
CA THR A 25 0.10 19.05 -9.15
C THR A 25 -0.15 18.25 -7.88
N VAL A 26 -0.66 17.02 -8.01
CA VAL A 26 -0.84 16.09 -6.89
C VAL A 26 0.51 15.77 -6.25
N ILE A 27 1.48 15.35 -7.06
CA ILE A 27 2.81 14.94 -6.57
C ILE A 27 3.48 16.09 -5.83
N GLN A 28 3.47 17.31 -6.38
CA GLN A 28 4.09 18.48 -5.74
C GLN A 28 3.44 18.79 -4.38
N LYS A 29 2.10 18.76 -4.28
CA LYS A 29 1.40 18.96 -3.00
C LYS A 29 1.76 17.89 -1.98
N VAL A 30 1.86 16.62 -2.39
CA VAL A 30 2.24 15.52 -1.49
C VAL A 30 3.68 15.69 -1.00
N LEU A 31 4.60 16.04 -1.90
CA LEU A 31 6.00 16.29 -1.57
C LEU A 31 6.15 17.44 -0.57
N GLU A 32 5.44 18.55 -0.78
CA GLU A 32 5.40 19.67 0.15
C GLU A 32 4.90 19.24 1.54
N LEU A 33 3.78 18.53 1.61
CA LEU A 33 3.20 18.04 2.86
C LEU A 33 4.11 17.04 3.60
N ALA A 34 4.82 16.21 2.85
CA ALA A 34 5.75 15.23 3.42
C ALA A 34 7.10 15.86 3.80
N GLY A 35 7.44 17.05 3.28
CA GLY A 35 8.75 17.68 3.45
C GLY A 35 9.85 17.08 2.57
N TYR A 36 9.49 16.63 1.36
CA TYR A 36 10.40 16.04 0.36
C TYR A 36 10.43 16.92 -0.89
N THR A 37 11.50 16.81 -1.68
CA THR A 37 11.68 17.61 -2.90
C THR A 37 11.55 16.81 -4.18
N GLU A 38 11.67 15.48 -4.09
CA GLU A 38 11.70 14.58 -5.25
C GLU A 38 10.84 13.34 -4.99
N CYS A 39 10.07 12.96 -6.00
CA CYS A 39 9.36 11.69 -6.04
C CYS A 39 10.17 10.69 -6.88
N GLU A 40 10.51 9.53 -6.31
CA GLU A 40 11.17 8.45 -7.06
C GLU A 40 10.15 7.58 -7.81
N ARG A 41 8.99 7.35 -7.18
CA ARG A 41 8.04 6.33 -7.58
C ARG A 41 6.65 6.58 -7.05
N ILE A 42 5.64 6.15 -7.82
CA ILE A 42 4.26 6.03 -7.34
C ILE A 42 3.84 4.56 -7.27
N TYR A 43 2.95 4.25 -6.32
CA TYR A 43 2.29 2.96 -6.17
C TYR A 43 0.82 3.12 -6.55
N VAL A 44 0.34 2.28 -7.46
CA VAL A 44 -1.04 2.28 -7.95
C VAL A 44 -1.66 0.89 -7.79
N GLY A 45 -2.97 0.81 -7.60
CA GLY A 45 -3.68 -0.44 -7.35
C GLY A 45 -4.23 -0.50 -5.93
N SER A 46 -4.10 -1.65 -5.26
CA SER A 46 -4.58 -1.81 -3.90
C SER A 46 -3.76 -2.84 -3.12
N TYR A 47 -3.50 -2.55 -1.85
CA TYR A 47 -3.01 -3.55 -0.91
C TYR A 47 -4.15 -4.44 -0.40
N PHE A 48 -5.36 -3.90 -0.26
CA PHE A 48 -6.38 -4.46 0.62
C PHE A 48 -7.72 -4.83 -0.04
N CYS A 49 -8.01 -4.36 -1.26
CA CYS A 49 -9.34 -4.43 -1.87
C CYS A 49 -9.29 -4.90 -3.33
N SER A 50 -9.69 -6.16 -3.58
CA SER A 50 -9.87 -6.71 -4.95
C SER A 50 -10.83 -5.86 -5.79
N GLN A 51 -11.96 -5.44 -5.21
CA GLN A 51 -12.97 -4.64 -5.89
C GLN A 51 -12.44 -3.28 -6.35
N TYR A 52 -11.47 -2.67 -5.63
CA TYR A 52 -10.86 -1.44 -6.09
C TYR A 52 -10.08 -1.67 -7.40
N VAL A 53 -9.22 -2.68 -7.44
CA VAL A 53 -8.43 -3.01 -8.64
C VAL A 53 -9.33 -3.40 -9.81
N LEU A 54 -10.36 -4.23 -9.57
CA LEU A 54 -11.29 -4.66 -10.61
C LEU A 54 -12.05 -3.49 -11.25
N ASN A 55 -12.35 -2.45 -10.47
CA ASN A 55 -13.10 -1.27 -10.93
C ASN A 55 -12.21 -0.06 -11.25
N LEU A 56 -10.89 -0.25 -11.28
CA LEU A 56 -9.93 0.78 -11.62
C LEU A 56 -9.98 1.06 -13.12
N SER A 57 -10.22 2.32 -13.47
CA SER A 57 -10.37 2.76 -14.86
C SER A 57 -9.05 2.62 -15.62
N HIS A 58 -9.09 1.89 -16.75
CA HIS A 58 -7.94 1.77 -17.66
C HIS A 58 -7.52 3.15 -18.19
N LYS A 59 -8.48 4.01 -18.58
CA LYS A 59 -8.19 5.38 -19.02
C LYS A 59 -7.46 6.20 -17.98
N LEU A 60 -7.84 6.05 -16.71
CA LEU A 60 -7.19 6.76 -15.61
C LEU A 60 -5.75 6.27 -15.42
N ILE A 61 -5.55 4.95 -15.43
CA ILE A 61 -4.21 4.36 -15.27
C ILE A 61 -3.31 4.74 -16.44
N ASP A 62 -3.81 4.66 -17.67
CA ASP A 62 -3.07 5.08 -18.87
C ASP A 62 -2.64 6.54 -18.80
N LYS A 63 -3.55 7.44 -18.39
CA LYS A 63 -3.25 8.85 -18.16
C LYS A 63 -2.13 9.02 -17.13
N VAL A 64 -2.31 8.43 -15.95
CA VAL A 64 -1.37 8.60 -14.82
C VAL A 64 0.01 8.07 -15.17
N ILE A 65 0.08 6.88 -15.77
CA ILE A 65 1.33 6.24 -16.18
C ILE A 65 2.10 7.10 -17.20
N LYS A 66 1.41 7.65 -18.20
CA LYS A 66 2.06 8.51 -19.22
C LYS A 66 2.58 9.81 -18.63
N GLU A 67 1.83 10.43 -17.72
CA GLU A 67 2.26 11.67 -17.07
C GLU A 67 3.50 11.45 -16.20
N VAL A 68 3.54 10.38 -15.40
CA VAL A 68 4.70 10.09 -14.54
C VAL A 68 5.92 9.61 -15.33
N ASP A 69 5.74 8.91 -16.45
CA ASP A 69 6.83 8.51 -17.36
C ASP A 69 7.54 9.75 -17.93
N ASN A 70 6.78 10.77 -18.36
CA ASN A 70 7.34 12.05 -18.81
C ASN A 70 8.15 12.78 -17.71
N MET A 71 7.86 12.50 -16.43
CA MET A 71 8.57 13.05 -15.28
C MET A 71 9.76 12.16 -14.83
N GLY A 72 9.97 10.99 -15.45
CA GLY A 72 10.97 10.02 -15.04
C GLY A 72 10.66 9.32 -13.70
N ILE A 73 9.39 9.33 -13.28
CA ILE A 73 8.92 8.72 -12.03
C ILE A 73 8.48 7.29 -12.30
N LYS A 74 8.98 6.35 -11.49
CA LYS A 74 8.71 4.92 -11.68
C LYS A 74 7.34 4.51 -11.15
N VAL A 75 6.81 3.38 -11.62
CA VAL A 75 5.46 2.91 -11.22
C VAL A 75 5.51 1.48 -10.69
N THR A 76 4.94 1.29 -9.49
CA THR A 76 4.66 -0.03 -8.95
C THR A 76 3.18 -0.33 -9.03
N LEU A 77 2.83 -1.47 -9.63
CA LEU A 77 1.47 -2.01 -9.54
C LEU A 77 1.33 -2.86 -8.29
N VAL A 78 0.38 -2.52 -7.43
CA VAL A 78 0.08 -3.24 -6.19
C VAL A 78 -1.17 -4.09 -6.37
N LEU A 79 -1.02 -5.38 -6.14
CA LEU A 79 -2.08 -6.36 -6.27
C LEU A 79 -2.55 -6.82 -4.88
N PRO A 80 -3.86 -6.74 -4.59
CA PRO A 80 -4.41 -7.20 -3.33
C PRO A 80 -4.53 -8.73 -3.34
N MET A 81 -4.87 -9.30 -2.19
CA MET A 81 -5.36 -10.67 -2.16
C MET A 81 -6.72 -10.74 -2.85
N PHE A 82 -6.83 -11.54 -3.92
CA PHE A 82 -8.09 -11.80 -4.60
C PHE A 82 -8.80 -12.97 -3.91
N THR A 83 -10.10 -12.80 -3.65
CA THR A 83 -10.95 -13.92 -3.22
C THR A 83 -11.20 -14.86 -4.40
N GLU A 84 -11.61 -16.11 -4.14
CA GLU A 84 -11.93 -17.07 -5.20
C GLU A 84 -12.94 -16.51 -6.21
N LYS A 85 -13.96 -15.79 -5.73
CA LYS A 85 -14.98 -15.11 -6.57
C LYS A 85 -14.36 -14.09 -7.54
N ASP A 86 -13.31 -13.39 -7.09
CA ASP A 86 -12.70 -12.30 -7.84
C ASP A 86 -11.45 -12.74 -8.62
N LEU A 87 -10.94 -13.96 -8.40
CA LEU A 87 -9.63 -14.39 -8.87
C LEU A 87 -9.52 -14.39 -10.41
N LEU A 88 -10.51 -14.95 -11.11
CA LEU A 88 -10.51 -14.99 -12.57
C LEU A 88 -10.50 -13.58 -13.16
N ARG A 89 -11.42 -12.73 -12.70
CA ARG A 89 -11.52 -11.32 -13.11
C ARG A 89 -10.26 -10.54 -12.74
N GLY A 90 -9.62 -10.88 -11.61
CA GLY A 90 -8.36 -10.29 -11.19
C GLY A 90 -7.24 -10.61 -12.19
N LYS A 91 -7.14 -11.86 -12.63
CA LYS A 91 -6.18 -12.28 -13.66
C LYS A 91 -6.43 -11.60 -15.00
N GLU A 92 -7.69 -11.47 -15.42
CA GLU A 92 -8.10 -10.72 -16.62
C GLU A 92 -7.70 -9.25 -16.49
N LYS A 93 -7.97 -8.63 -15.33
CA LYS A 93 -7.60 -7.24 -15.05
C LYS A 93 -6.09 -7.00 -15.07
N ILE A 94 -5.31 -7.96 -14.57
CA ILE A 94 -3.84 -7.90 -14.63
C ILE A 94 -3.37 -8.01 -16.08
N GLU A 95 -4.01 -8.84 -16.91
CA GLU A 95 -3.71 -8.93 -18.34
C GLU A 95 -3.99 -7.60 -19.07
N GLU A 96 -5.04 -6.85 -18.70
CA GLU A 96 -5.27 -5.51 -19.25
C GLU A 96 -4.08 -4.56 -19.02
N PHE A 97 -3.35 -4.74 -17.93
CA PHE A 97 -2.17 -3.92 -17.59
C PHE A 97 -0.85 -4.48 -18.14
N SER A 98 -0.85 -5.68 -18.73
CA SER A 98 0.39 -6.38 -19.11
C SER A 98 1.20 -5.64 -20.17
N SER A 99 0.53 -4.85 -21.02
CA SER A 99 1.17 -4.01 -22.04
C SER A 99 2.06 -2.90 -21.47
N TYR A 100 1.85 -2.51 -20.21
CA TYR A 100 2.68 -1.52 -19.51
C TYR A 100 3.89 -2.13 -18.80
N PHE A 101 3.95 -3.45 -18.66
CA PHE A 101 4.99 -4.12 -17.87
C PHE A 101 6.37 -3.99 -18.53
N LEU A 102 7.41 -3.79 -17.70
CA LEU A 102 8.81 -3.56 -18.09
C LEU A 102 9.11 -2.26 -18.83
N LYS A 103 8.08 -1.54 -19.29
CA LYS A 103 8.23 -0.22 -19.89
C LYS A 103 7.85 0.86 -18.89
N GLU A 104 6.58 0.99 -18.57
CA GLU A 104 6.11 2.02 -17.65
C GLU A 104 5.85 1.50 -16.22
N ILE A 105 5.44 0.25 -16.08
CA ILE A 105 5.34 -0.45 -14.78
C ILE A 105 6.57 -1.36 -14.64
N ASP A 106 7.50 -0.97 -13.77
CA ASP A 106 8.79 -1.64 -13.59
C ASP A 106 8.85 -2.51 -12.32
N GLU A 107 7.77 -2.58 -11.54
CA GLU A 107 7.72 -3.34 -10.29
C GLU A 107 6.27 -3.78 -9.99
N ILE A 108 6.08 -5.01 -9.52
CA ILE A 108 4.77 -5.50 -9.04
C ILE A 108 4.89 -5.88 -7.58
N THR A 109 3.97 -5.39 -6.74
CA THR A 109 3.85 -5.81 -5.34
C THR A 109 2.67 -6.76 -5.18
N VAL A 110 2.93 -7.94 -4.63
CA VAL A 110 1.91 -8.96 -4.36
C VAL A 110 1.70 -9.14 -2.86
N ASN A 111 0.47 -9.45 -2.46
CA ASN A 111 0.07 -9.53 -1.05
C ASN A 111 -0.36 -10.95 -0.61
N ASP A 112 -0.15 -11.95 -1.47
CA ASP A 112 -0.33 -13.37 -1.17
C ASP A 112 0.58 -14.26 -2.04
N TYR A 113 0.83 -15.49 -1.57
CA TYR A 113 1.71 -16.45 -2.27
C TYR A 113 1.12 -17.00 -3.58
N GLY A 114 -0.21 -17.04 -3.72
CA GLY A 114 -0.85 -17.51 -4.95
C GLY A 114 -0.64 -16.50 -6.09
N MET A 115 -0.75 -15.22 -5.79
CA MET A 115 -0.44 -14.15 -6.73
C MET A 115 1.06 -14.05 -7.01
N LEU A 116 1.93 -14.28 -6.01
CA LEU A 116 3.38 -14.39 -6.22
C LEU A 116 3.71 -15.45 -7.27
N GLU A 117 3.18 -16.67 -7.10
CA GLU A 117 3.36 -17.78 -8.03
C GLU A 117 2.84 -17.43 -9.43
N TYR A 118 1.65 -16.84 -9.51
CA TYR A 118 1.02 -16.47 -10.77
C TYR A 118 1.84 -15.44 -11.56
N ILE A 119 2.24 -14.34 -10.91
CA ILE A 119 3.01 -13.27 -11.56
C ILE A 119 4.39 -13.79 -11.96
N HIS A 120 5.08 -14.51 -11.08
CA HIS A 120 6.40 -15.06 -11.36
C HIS A 120 6.40 -15.99 -12.59
N LYS A 121 5.40 -16.88 -12.71
CA LYS A 121 5.30 -17.80 -13.84
C LYS A 121 4.91 -17.10 -15.14
N LYS A 122 3.96 -16.15 -15.08
CA LYS A 122 3.35 -15.56 -16.27
C LYS A 122 4.14 -14.37 -16.83
N TYR A 123 4.63 -13.49 -15.96
CA TYR A 123 5.31 -12.25 -16.33
C TYR A 123 6.76 -12.32 -15.91
N GLN A 124 7.52 -13.19 -16.57
CA GLN A 124 8.94 -13.38 -16.27
C GLN A 124 9.71 -12.04 -16.41
N ARG A 125 10.71 -11.84 -15.55
CA ARG A 125 11.60 -10.66 -15.50
C ARG A 125 11.05 -9.40 -14.85
N ILE A 126 9.74 -9.28 -14.59
CA ILE A 126 9.27 -8.13 -13.81
C ILE A 126 9.73 -8.28 -12.36
N PRO A 127 10.39 -7.26 -11.77
CA PRO A 127 10.68 -7.24 -10.34
C PRO A 127 9.42 -7.43 -9.49
N ILE A 128 9.48 -8.36 -8.53
CA ILE A 128 8.35 -8.66 -7.64
C ILE A 128 8.71 -8.29 -6.20
N ASN A 129 7.82 -7.55 -5.54
CA ASN A 129 7.88 -7.28 -4.11
C ASN A 129 6.88 -8.12 -3.35
N LEU A 130 7.26 -8.48 -2.12
CA LEU A 130 6.33 -8.95 -1.12
C LEU A 130 5.76 -7.75 -0.35
N GLY A 131 4.47 -7.51 -0.55
CA GLY A 131 3.74 -6.40 0.06
C GLY A 131 3.49 -6.59 1.55
N ARG A 132 3.04 -5.51 2.20
CA ARG A 132 2.85 -5.44 3.67
C ARG A 132 1.92 -6.49 4.27
N LEU A 133 1.00 -7.07 3.49
CA LEU A 133 0.14 -8.14 3.98
C LEU A 133 0.86 -9.50 4.13
N MET A 134 2.04 -9.68 3.52
CA MET A 134 2.86 -10.88 3.65
C MET A 134 3.48 -11.03 5.04
N PHE A 135 3.63 -9.92 5.77
CA PHE A 135 4.30 -9.86 7.05
C PHE A 135 3.30 -9.64 8.18
N LYS A 136 3.28 -10.53 9.16
CA LYS A 136 2.32 -10.51 10.27
C LYS A 136 3.01 -10.01 11.54
N ASP A 137 3.16 -8.69 11.60
CA ASP A 137 3.49 -7.98 12.83
C ASP A 137 2.26 -7.67 13.67
N TYR A 138 2.49 -7.47 14.96
CA TYR A 138 1.49 -6.96 15.88
C TYR A 138 1.12 -5.52 15.50
N ARG A 139 -0.17 -5.28 15.25
CA ARG A 139 -0.68 -4.01 14.71
C ARG A 139 -1.88 -3.54 15.52
N ASP A 140 -1.69 -3.43 16.83
CA ASP A 140 -2.73 -2.92 17.72
C ASP A 140 -2.17 -1.81 18.62
N PRO A 141 -2.34 -0.54 18.23
CA PRO A 141 -1.77 0.60 18.94
C PRO A 141 -2.40 0.85 20.32
N ARG A 142 -3.38 0.02 20.74
CA ARG A 142 -3.92 0.05 22.09
C ARG A 142 -2.96 -0.49 23.14
N TYR A 143 -1.92 -1.22 22.70
CA TYR A 143 -0.97 -1.88 23.59
C TYR A 143 0.43 -1.26 23.42
N ASP A 144 0.59 -0.05 23.97
CA ASP A 144 1.83 0.74 23.95
C ASP A 144 3.08 -0.06 24.34
N GLU A 145 2.94 -1.03 25.25
CA GLU A 145 4.04 -1.87 25.71
C GLU A 145 4.69 -2.72 24.60
N TYR A 146 3.99 -2.98 23.50
CA TYR A 146 4.57 -3.65 22.33
C TYR A 146 5.23 -2.64 21.40
N TYR A 147 4.64 -1.46 21.26
CA TYR A 147 5.11 -0.42 20.34
C TYR A 147 6.36 0.28 20.84
N ARG A 148 6.50 0.54 22.15
CA ARG A 148 7.67 1.21 22.77
C ARG A 148 8.88 0.30 22.98
N LYS A 149 9.05 -0.70 22.11
CA LYS A 149 10.15 -1.67 22.16
C LYS A 149 10.82 -1.74 20.80
N SER A 150 12.11 -2.09 20.80
CA SER A 150 12.79 -2.51 19.58
C SER A 150 12.30 -3.89 19.16
N SER A 151 12.03 -4.06 17.87
CA SER A 151 11.65 -5.34 17.28
C SER A 151 12.70 -5.81 16.29
N LYS A 152 13.01 -7.10 16.37
CA LYS A 152 13.72 -7.84 15.33
C LYS A 152 12.72 -8.76 14.62
N PRO A 153 12.31 -8.46 13.38
CA PRO A 153 11.23 -9.20 12.74
C PRO A 153 11.53 -10.69 12.58
N LYS A 154 10.64 -11.52 13.15
CA LYS A 154 10.83 -12.98 13.19
C LYS A 154 10.60 -13.67 11.85
N TYR A 155 10.03 -12.98 10.86
CA TYR A 155 9.78 -13.53 9.54
C TYR A 155 11.01 -13.57 8.63
N PHE A 156 12.13 -12.93 8.98
CA PHE A 156 13.41 -13.01 8.23
C PHE A 156 14.13 -14.36 8.37
N THR A 157 13.36 -15.44 8.30
CA THR A 157 13.79 -16.82 8.42
C THR A 157 14.57 -17.27 7.18
N ARG A 158 15.26 -18.42 7.31
CA ARG A 158 15.86 -19.11 6.16
C ARG A 158 14.84 -19.43 5.07
N LEU A 159 13.60 -19.77 5.44
CA LEU A 159 12.53 -20.06 4.48
C LEU A 159 12.17 -18.83 3.65
N LEU A 160 12.02 -17.65 4.28
CA LEU A 160 11.76 -16.42 3.54
C LEU A 160 12.91 -16.10 2.56
N LYS A 161 14.17 -16.30 2.97
CA LYS A 161 15.34 -16.11 2.11
C LYS A 161 15.31 -17.07 0.91
N GLN A 162 14.89 -18.31 1.11
CA GLN A 162 14.70 -19.28 0.02
C GLN A 162 13.57 -18.86 -0.94
N ILE A 163 12.44 -18.40 -0.41
CA ILE A 163 11.33 -17.86 -1.20
C ILE A 163 11.82 -16.66 -2.03
N CYS A 164 12.53 -15.72 -1.42
CA CYS A 164 13.04 -14.55 -2.13
C CYS A 164 13.96 -14.94 -3.28
N LYS A 165 14.85 -15.92 -3.07
CA LYS A 165 15.73 -16.44 -4.12
C LYS A 165 14.96 -17.18 -5.22
N GLN A 166 14.03 -18.05 -4.86
CA GLN A 166 13.25 -18.87 -5.80
C GLN A 166 12.39 -18.00 -6.72
N TYR A 167 11.70 -17.03 -6.14
CA TYR A 167 10.77 -16.14 -6.87
C TYR A 167 11.44 -14.86 -7.39
N GLN A 168 12.76 -14.70 -7.16
CA GLN A 168 13.53 -13.52 -7.53
C GLN A 168 12.91 -12.22 -6.96
N VAL A 169 12.46 -12.28 -5.71
CA VAL A 169 11.88 -11.14 -5.00
C VAL A 169 12.92 -10.03 -4.88
N THR A 170 12.54 -8.80 -5.22
CA THR A 170 13.42 -7.63 -5.21
C THR A 170 13.19 -6.70 -4.03
N GLY A 171 12.02 -6.79 -3.38
CA GLY A 171 11.66 -5.89 -2.29
C GLY A 171 10.70 -6.49 -1.28
N LEU A 172 10.83 -6.04 -0.03
CA LEU A 172 9.93 -6.37 1.07
C LEU A 172 9.34 -5.07 1.63
N GLU A 173 8.03 -5.03 1.80
CA GLU A 173 7.35 -3.85 2.35
C GLU A 173 6.85 -4.10 3.76
N LEU A 174 7.22 -3.23 4.69
CA LEU A 174 6.95 -3.37 6.11
C LEU A 174 6.16 -2.18 6.65
N ASP A 175 5.64 -2.37 7.85
CA ASP A 175 4.92 -1.38 8.63
C ASP A 175 5.73 -0.95 9.85
N ILE A 176 5.62 0.33 10.23
CA ILE A 176 6.16 0.80 11.51
C ILE A 176 5.21 0.38 12.64
N THR A 177 5.56 -0.71 13.30
CA THR A 177 4.78 -1.32 14.40
C THR A 177 5.47 -1.22 15.75
N HIS A 178 6.69 -0.69 15.76
CA HIS A 178 7.58 -0.64 16.90
C HIS A 178 8.42 0.63 16.80
N GLU A 179 8.90 1.14 17.93
CA GLU A 179 9.71 2.35 18.04
C GLU A 179 11.02 2.20 17.27
N GLN A 180 11.56 0.98 17.24
CA GLN A 180 12.71 0.63 16.43
C GLN A 180 12.47 -0.73 15.74
N ILE A 181 12.79 -0.81 14.47
CA ILE A 181 12.75 -2.07 13.70
C ILE A 181 14.17 -2.39 13.22
N ASP A 182 14.73 -3.51 13.66
CA ASP A 182 16.03 -4.01 13.23
C ASP A 182 15.89 -4.89 11.97
N ILE A 183 16.35 -4.36 10.84
CA ILE A 183 16.30 -5.03 9.53
C ILE A 183 17.62 -5.73 9.16
N SER A 184 18.54 -5.91 10.12
CA SER A 184 19.85 -6.55 9.89
C SER A 184 19.76 -7.95 9.29
N ASP A 185 18.73 -8.73 9.68
CA ASP A 185 18.53 -10.12 9.21
C ASP A 185 17.81 -10.23 7.86
N ALA A 186 17.36 -9.11 7.28
CA ALA A 186 16.64 -9.10 6.01
C ALA A 186 17.45 -9.75 4.88
N PRO A 187 16.81 -10.40 3.90
CA PRO A 187 17.50 -10.97 2.74
C PRO A 187 18.39 -9.93 2.05
N SER A 188 19.66 -10.26 1.78
CA SER A 188 20.69 -9.29 1.35
C SER A 188 20.44 -8.65 0.00
N GLU A 189 19.76 -9.36 -0.89
CA GLU A 189 19.48 -8.92 -2.26
C GLU A 189 18.14 -8.19 -2.37
N THR A 190 17.37 -8.07 -1.28
CA THR A 190 16.07 -7.39 -1.28
C THR A 190 16.17 -5.97 -0.73
N LYS A 191 15.48 -5.04 -1.39
CA LYS A 191 15.24 -3.69 -0.87
C LYS A 191 14.19 -3.75 0.24
N ILE A 192 14.37 -2.96 1.29
CA ILE A 192 13.34 -2.77 2.31
C ILE A 192 12.59 -1.48 2.00
N ALA A 193 11.27 -1.53 2.06
CA ALA A 193 10.41 -0.37 1.97
C ALA A 193 9.48 -0.29 3.20
N ILE A 194 9.21 0.92 3.67
CA ILE A 194 8.47 1.18 4.91
C ILE A 194 7.29 2.09 4.59
N HIS A 195 6.09 1.68 5.01
CA HIS A 195 4.88 2.47 4.87
C HIS A 195 4.83 3.59 5.93
N VAL A 196 4.65 4.83 5.49
CA VAL A 196 4.56 6.03 6.34
C VAL A 196 3.42 6.94 5.86
N PRO A 197 2.86 7.83 6.71
CA PRO A 197 2.94 7.81 8.17
C PRO A 197 1.94 6.81 8.80
N TYR A 198 1.23 6.01 8.00
CA TYR A 198 0.19 5.12 8.51
C TYR A 198 0.58 3.65 8.45
N SER A 199 0.30 2.97 9.55
CA SER A 199 0.21 1.52 9.57
C SER A 199 -1.24 1.07 9.56
N TYR A 200 -1.53 0.01 8.79
CA TYR A 200 -2.85 -0.61 8.87
C TYR A 200 -2.94 -1.35 10.20
N MET A 201 -4.10 -1.30 10.83
CA MET A 201 -4.43 -2.07 12.03
C MET A 201 -5.05 -3.41 11.63
N THR A 202 -6.06 -3.34 10.76
CA THR A 202 -6.82 -4.51 10.33
C THR A 202 -7.50 -4.28 8.99
N VAL A 203 -7.86 -5.36 8.32
CA VAL A 203 -8.67 -5.41 7.11
C VAL A 203 -9.86 -6.34 7.33
N GLY A 204 -11.06 -5.82 7.10
CA GLY A 204 -12.30 -6.61 7.17
C GLY A 204 -12.60 -7.33 5.86
N MET A 205 -13.31 -8.48 5.91
CA MET A 205 -13.88 -9.12 4.73
C MET A 205 -15.15 -8.43 4.23
N VAL A 206 -15.95 -7.93 5.16
CA VAL A 206 -17.15 -7.15 4.89
C VAL A 206 -16.77 -5.67 4.81
N CYS A 207 -17.14 -5.02 3.70
CA CYS A 207 -16.90 -3.60 3.51
C CYS A 207 -18.10 -2.80 4.02
N GLU A 208 -17.88 -2.00 5.05
CA GLU A 208 -18.89 -1.08 5.59
C GLU A 208 -19.33 -0.04 4.56
N PHE A 209 -18.38 0.49 3.77
CA PHE A 209 -18.68 1.48 2.74
C PHE A 209 -19.54 0.92 1.61
N ALA A 210 -19.24 -0.30 1.14
CA ALA A 210 -20.05 -0.96 0.13
C ALA A 210 -21.48 -1.26 0.65
N SER A 211 -21.69 -1.27 1.97
CA SER A 211 -23.02 -1.48 2.55
C SER A 211 -23.85 -0.19 2.67
N ILE A 212 -23.28 0.98 2.37
CA ILE A 212 -23.96 2.28 2.55
C ILE A 212 -25.27 2.39 1.76
N PRO A 213 -25.33 2.03 0.45
CA PRO A 213 -26.53 2.22 -0.35
C PRO A 213 -27.66 1.22 -0.06
N TYR A 214 -27.39 0.16 0.71
CA TYR A 214 -28.33 -0.92 0.93
C TYR A 214 -29.25 -0.65 2.14
N GLU A 215 -30.43 -1.27 2.14
CA GLU A 215 -31.35 -1.22 3.27
C GLU A 215 -30.75 -1.87 4.53
N ILE A 216 -31.21 -1.46 5.72
CA ILE A 216 -30.66 -1.91 7.02
C ILE A 216 -30.58 -3.44 7.11
N THR A 217 -31.59 -4.16 6.62
CA THR A 217 -31.67 -5.63 6.63
C THR A 217 -30.70 -6.31 5.65
N GLU A 218 -30.08 -5.54 4.76
CA GLU A 218 -29.16 -6.00 3.71
C GLU A 218 -27.72 -5.51 3.90
N LYS A 219 -27.45 -4.66 4.91
CA LYS A 219 -26.11 -4.17 5.22
C LYS A 219 -25.20 -5.27 5.75
N PHE A 220 -23.89 -5.04 5.61
CA PHE A 220 -22.82 -5.88 6.15
C PHE A 220 -22.81 -7.33 5.62
N ARG A 221 -23.36 -7.53 4.41
CA ARG A 221 -23.29 -8.83 3.74
C ARG A 221 -21.98 -8.97 2.98
N PRO A 222 -21.36 -10.16 2.99
CA PRO A 222 -20.23 -10.42 2.11
C PRO A 222 -20.68 -10.33 0.64
N ASN A 223 -19.76 -9.99 -0.24
CA ASN A 223 -19.95 -10.05 -1.69
C ASN A 223 -21.02 -9.13 -2.30
N LEU A 224 -21.51 -8.13 -1.55
CA LEU A 224 -22.33 -7.05 -2.13
C LEU A 224 -21.57 -6.35 -3.27
N PRO A 225 -22.27 -5.95 -4.35
CA PRO A 225 -21.72 -5.03 -5.35
C PRO A 225 -21.09 -3.80 -4.69
N CYS A 226 -19.95 -3.37 -5.22
CA CYS A 226 -19.21 -2.22 -4.73
C CYS A 226 -19.47 -1.02 -5.65
N HIS A 227 -19.98 0.09 -5.12
CA HIS A 227 -20.11 1.35 -5.87
C HIS A 227 -19.05 2.39 -5.49
N LYS A 228 -17.99 1.95 -4.79
CA LYS A 228 -16.81 2.75 -4.44
C LYS A 228 -17.13 3.97 -3.58
N GLU A 229 -18.09 3.82 -2.67
CA GLU A 229 -18.49 4.83 -1.68
C GLU A 229 -17.30 5.26 -0.82
N CYS A 230 -16.34 4.34 -0.60
CA CYS A 230 -15.09 4.63 0.10
C CYS A 230 -14.19 5.64 -0.60
N LEU A 231 -14.41 5.98 -1.88
CA LEU A 231 -13.69 7.07 -2.53
C LEU A 231 -14.08 8.44 -1.97
N ARG A 232 -15.35 8.61 -1.58
CA ARG A 232 -15.92 9.89 -1.13
C ARG A 232 -16.13 9.97 0.37
N ASN A 233 -16.08 8.84 1.06
CA ASN A 233 -16.33 8.75 2.48
C ASN A 233 -15.09 8.22 3.20
N ARG A 234 -14.92 8.68 4.44
CA ARG A 234 -13.92 8.22 5.41
C ARG A 234 -14.60 8.11 6.76
N ILE A 235 -14.15 7.19 7.61
CA ILE A 235 -14.63 7.12 9.00
C ILE A 235 -13.43 7.37 9.90
N SER A 236 -13.51 8.42 10.70
CA SER A 236 -12.50 8.76 11.71
C SER A 236 -13.03 8.37 13.09
N TYR A 237 -12.26 7.55 13.81
CA TYR A 237 -12.55 7.17 15.19
C TYR A 237 -11.65 7.99 16.12
N HIS A 238 -12.28 8.68 17.07
CA HIS A 238 -11.61 9.35 18.18
C HIS A 238 -11.77 8.47 19.41
N MET A 239 -10.66 7.88 19.85
CA MET A 239 -10.62 6.97 20.97
C MET A 239 -10.07 7.67 22.22
N LEU A 240 -10.06 6.97 23.34
CA LEU A 240 -9.38 7.42 24.57
C LEU A 240 -7.89 7.67 24.29
N GLU A 241 -7.27 8.54 25.10
CA GLU A 241 -5.81 8.85 25.04
C GLU A 241 -5.38 9.47 23.70
N ASP A 242 -6.22 10.33 23.10
CA ASP A 242 -5.96 11.05 21.84
C ASP A 242 -5.66 10.15 20.62
N ARG A 243 -5.92 8.84 20.74
CA ARG A 243 -5.73 7.88 19.65
C ARG A 243 -6.75 8.13 18.55
N LYS A 244 -6.25 8.27 17.31
CA LYS A 244 -7.06 8.46 16.11
C LYS A 244 -6.89 7.27 15.17
N TYR A 245 -8.01 6.69 14.74
CA TYR A 245 -8.02 5.69 13.69
C TYR A 245 -8.79 6.21 12.48
N LEU A 246 -8.32 5.83 11.30
CA LEU A 246 -8.94 6.22 10.06
C LEU A 246 -9.29 4.97 9.26
N LYS A 247 -10.54 4.88 8.82
CA LYS A 247 -11.01 3.78 7.98
C LYS A 247 -11.25 4.25 6.56
N ILE A 248 -10.63 3.54 5.62
CA ILE A 248 -10.78 3.74 4.18
C ILE A 248 -11.12 2.39 3.57
N GLY A 249 -12.29 2.29 2.98
CA GLY A 249 -12.77 1.02 2.44
C GLY A 249 -12.77 -0.08 3.51
N ARG A 250 -12.02 -1.14 3.26
CA ARG A 250 -11.96 -2.31 4.14
C ARG A 250 -10.90 -2.20 5.24
N THR A 251 -10.08 -1.17 5.20
CA THR A 251 -8.86 -1.05 6.02
C THR A 251 -9.03 0.00 7.09
N VAL A 252 -8.61 -0.33 8.30
CA VAL A 252 -8.42 0.62 9.40
C VAL A 252 -6.94 0.91 9.53
N TYR A 253 -6.59 2.19 9.65
CA TYR A 253 -5.25 2.71 9.81
C TYR A 253 -5.10 3.45 11.13
N PHE A 254 -3.86 3.54 11.61
CA PHE A 254 -3.45 4.47 12.66
C PHE A 254 -2.22 5.23 12.19
N ASP A 255 -2.11 6.51 12.56
CA ASP A 255 -0.91 7.32 12.34
C ASP A 255 0.12 6.95 13.40
N HIS A 256 1.28 6.46 12.97
CA HIS A 256 2.30 6.05 13.92
C HIS A 256 2.97 7.24 14.63
N LYS A 257 2.89 8.46 14.09
CA LYS A 257 3.45 9.67 14.72
C LYS A 257 2.78 10.03 16.05
N VAL A 258 1.57 9.52 16.29
CA VAL A 258 0.87 9.69 17.58
C VAL A 258 1.51 8.83 18.68
N TYR A 259 2.20 7.74 18.30
CA TYR A 259 2.70 6.73 19.24
C TYR A 259 4.21 6.79 19.45
N PHE A 260 4.92 7.44 18.53
CA PHE A 260 6.37 7.58 18.60
C PHE A 260 6.73 9.06 18.79
N ASP A 261 7.41 9.38 19.89
CA ASP A 261 7.88 10.74 20.21
C ASP A 261 8.91 11.26 19.18
N HIS A 262 9.46 10.34 18.38
CA HIS A 262 10.28 10.63 17.22
C HIS A 262 9.43 10.58 15.95
N LYS A 263 9.60 11.58 15.07
CA LYS A 263 8.80 11.75 13.84
C LYS A 263 8.85 10.56 12.88
N ASP A 264 9.78 9.64 13.09
CA ASP A 264 9.97 8.43 12.32
C ASP A 264 10.29 7.29 13.30
N GLY A 265 9.55 6.18 13.27
CA GLY A 265 10.02 4.96 13.92
C GLY A 265 11.39 4.59 13.34
N ILE A 266 12.38 4.34 14.18
CA ILE A 266 13.77 4.23 13.73
C ILE A 266 13.96 2.85 13.10
N VAL A 267 14.01 2.80 11.78
CA VAL A 267 14.52 1.61 11.09
C VAL A 267 16.03 1.58 11.25
N SER A 268 16.51 0.54 11.90
CA SER A 268 17.90 0.34 12.27
C SER A 268 18.49 -0.87 11.54
N GLY A 269 19.80 -0.84 11.32
CA GLY A 269 20.51 -1.77 10.46
C GLY A 269 21.32 -1.00 9.42
N SER A 270 22.41 -1.59 8.93
CA SER A 270 23.35 -0.93 8.01
C SER A 270 22.82 -0.73 6.58
N ARG A 271 21.50 -0.74 6.38
CA ARG A 271 20.85 -0.69 5.07
C ARG A 271 19.93 0.51 4.96
N ASN A 272 20.04 1.21 3.83
CA ASN A 272 19.05 2.20 3.43
C ASN A 272 17.72 1.51 3.10
N TYR A 273 16.61 2.17 3.42
CA TYR A 273 15.27 1.73 3.09
C TYR A 273 14.54 2.79 2.26
N ARG A 274 13.49 2.36 1.56
CA ARG A 274 12.57 3.21 0.80
C ARG A 274 11.42 3.63 1.72
N GLU A 275 11.04 4.90 1.70
CA GLU A 275 9.81 5.35 2.35
C GLU A 275 8.67 5.41 1.33
N ILE A 276 7.56 4.77 1.68
CA ILE A 276 6.32 4.76 0.92
C ILE A 276 5.31 5.62 1.69
N PHE A 277 5.18 6.88 1.29
CA PHE A 277 4.28 7.83 1.90
C PHE A 277 2.86 7.71 1.36
N ALA A 278 1.90 7.46 2.25
CA ALA A 278 0.48 7.43 1.95
C ALA A 278 -0.15 8.80 2.24
N PRO A 279 -0.52 9.59 1.21
CA PRO A 279 -1.18 10.89 1.34
C PRO A 279 -2.67 10.73 1.64
N ILE A 280 -2.99 9.97 2.69
CA ILE A 280 -4.37 9.69 3.07
C ILE A 280 -5.08 10.96 3.57
N ASP A 281 -4.35 11.82 4.30
CA ASP A 281 -4.85 13.09 4.85
C ASP A 281 -4.78 14.25 3.85
N LEU A 282 -4.44 13.98 2.59
CA LEU A 282 -4.64 14.96 1.52
C LEU A 282 -6.15 15.10 1.26
N GLU A 283 -6.81 15.78 2.20
CA GLU A 283 -7.97 16.61 1.91
C GLU A 283 -7.50 17.64 0.90
N VAL A 284 -7.59 17.30 -0.39
CA VAL A 284 -7.69 18.36 -1.36
C VAL A 284 -9.08 18.95 -1.10
N LYS A 285 -9.11 19.99 -0.26
CA LYS A 285 -10.30 20.83 -0.06
C LYS A 285 -10.82 21.21 -1.44
N ALA A 286 -12.05 20.78 -1.75
CA ALA A 286 -12.86 21.42 -2.77
C ALA A 286 -13.32 22.78 -2.24
#